data_AF-A0A257NJD9-F1
#
_entry.id   AF-A0A257NJD9-F1
#
_cell.length_a   1.000
_cell.length_b   1.000
_cell.length_c   1.000
_cell.angle_alpha   90.00
_cell.angle_beta   90.00
_cell.angle_gamma   90.00
#
_symmetry.space_group_name_H-M   'P 1'
#
loop_
_entity.id
_entity.type
_entity.pdbx_description
1 polymer ?
#
loop_
_entity_poly.entity_id
_entity_poly.type
_entity_poly.pdbx_seq_one_letter_code
_entity_poly.pdbx_strand_id
1 'polypeptide(L)'
;MGNTQEVIALNSKLTAAEFVAAQQVLSGTGQTIKLNNAGMATGGTVTLNNGLLSALDTSIGGSIGSLTIAHGVKVIDTLSLLSISGNLSNYGSILTASGIAGSADTIVANNIFNAAGGHIGSYTQTPASPALYAADPILNAAIALTNNGTISSANNLTINAPVVYNVAAHNATASISATNAVNVNTAALTNSGSITSVAGNVNIASTAGLTVDNTSGLIQAKSGNINISTTNADLAVNNGTYQAQNINLKAGSGNLEAFLGEVDGLVNASGNNVHIGADSKNFNVGTVDASGDPLIFNQGGNVTLTSSITPTAGQDLTIVASQNVITDSTYKGLDTSSTTGNGGNVTIVAGANFTGDAIKGITVTGGSLTGGSINLNNAPATSINTSSTAGDAGYVQLVAFAGSAASSGTVNIPNDQKLSFPVAINATSTFAGGNNGAISVIAGGIDATSGAGININGDLQGGAITLGTYTPNAISGGAVFSASGTAASGINSFSQSTTKIAGDVLFNGNTYATGDININAGRDASNFGFQIYGLGPVPSGLDGINGTNITINAGRDVSLGNVFSIGGGGTGSGSFLGTDGGKGGNGGNVTITAGRDANLVGFINVSGGGGGGGAGGSETQA
;
A
#
# COMPACT_ATOMS: atom_id res chain seq x y z
N MET A 1 -28.56 -53.07 8.76
CA MET A 1 -27.40 -53.48 9.60
C MET A 1 -27.33 -54.99 9.66
N GLY A 2 -26.17 -55.59 9.97
CA GLY A 2 -25.99 -56.99 10.37
C GLY A 2 -27.14 -57.98 10.11
N ASN A 3 -27.33 -58.41 8.85
CA ASN A 3 -28.24 -59.50 8.44
C ASN A 3 -29.74 -59.35 8.82
N THR A 4 -30.22 -58.16 9.19
CA THR A 4 -31.65 -57.94 9.47
C THR A 4 -32.36 -57.38 8.23
N GLN A 5 -33.38 -58.09 7.75
CA GLN A 5 -34.27 -57.66 6.68
C GLN A 5 -35.50 -56.97 7.29
N GLU A 6 -35.79 -55.75 6.87
CA GLU A 6 -36.98 -55.00 7.28
C GLU A 6 -37.89 -54.79 6.07
N VAL A 7 -39.19 -55.03 6.24
CA VAL A 7 -40.19 -54.85 5.18
C VAL A 7 -40.75 -53.44 5.28
N ILE A 8 -40.43 -52.60 4.29
CA ILE A 8 -40.97 -51.25 4.20
C ILE A 8 -42.36 -51.30 3.55
N ALA A 9 -43.41 -51.07 4.34
CA ALA A 9 -44.77 -50.86 3.84
C ALA A 9 -45.00 -49.41 3.39
N LEU A 10 -46.03 -49.16 2.56
CA LEU A 10 -46.38 -47.84 2.02
C LEU A 10 -46.59 -46.73 3.07
N ASN A 11 -46.88 -47.09 4.32
CA ASN A 11 -47.11 -46.19 5.44
C ASN A 11 -45.95 -46.16 6.45
N SER A 12 -44.82 -46.79 6.14
CA SER A 12 -43.64 -46.80 7.01
C SER A 12 -43.03 -45.39 7.04
N LYS A 13 -42.77 -44.88 8.23
CA LYS A 13 -42.05 -43.62 8.40
C LYS A 13 -40.56 -43.92 8.32
N LEU A 14 -39.91 -43.44 7.26
CA LEU A 14 -38.47 -43.57 7.08
C LEU A 14 -37.78 -42.28 7.48
N THR A 15 -36.60 -42.41 8.07
CA THR A 15 -35.63 -41.32 8.09
C THR A 15 -35.15 -41.01 6.67
N ALA A 16 -34.55 -39.83 6.46
CA ALA A 16 -34.04 -39.45 5.15
C ALA A 16 -32.98 -40.45 4.62
N ALA A 17 -32.11 -40.96 5.49
CA ALA A 17 -31.07 -41.91 5.10
C ALA A 17 -31.63 -43.31 4.80
N GLU A 18 -32.65 -43.77 5.53
CA GLU A 18 -33.39 -44.99 5.18
C GLU A 18 -34.14 -44.85 3.86
N PHE A 19 -34.75 -43.70 3.59
CA PHE A 19 -35.39 -43.42 2.31
C PHE A 19 -34.38 -43.48 1.15
N VAL A 20 -33.20 -42.85 1.31
CA VAL A 20 -32.11 -42.94 0.32
C VAL A 20 -31.64 -44.39 0.14
N ALA A 21 -31.50 -45.16 1.23
CA ALA A 21 -31.14 -46.57 1.16
C ALA A 21 -32.16 -47.39 0.36
N ALA A 22 -33.45 -47.20 0.64
CA ALA A 22 -34.53 -47.85 -0.09
C ALA A 22 -34.50 -47.46 -1.58
N GLN A 23 -34.31 -46.18 -1.89
CA GLN A 23 -34.24 -45.70 -3.26
C GLN A 23 -33.04 -46.28 -4.03
N GLN A 24 -31.88 -46.45 -3.39
CA GLN A 24 -30.73 -47.11 -3.99
C GLN A 24 -31.03 -48.56 -4.38
N VAL A 25 -31.67 -49.32 -3.48
CA VAL A 25 -32.09 -50.69 -3.75
C VAL A 25 -33.13 -50.74 -4.88
N LEU A 26 -34.14 -49.88 -4.83
CA LEU A 26 -35.19 -49.81 -5.86
C LEU A 26 -34.67 -49.39 -7.24
N SER A 27 -33.59 -48.59 -7.29
CA SER A 27 -32.94 -48.21 -8.55
C SER A 27 -32.04 -49.30 -9.15
N GLY A 28 -31.88 -50.43 -8.47
CA GLY A 28 -31.06 -51.57 -8.94
C GLY A 28 -29.55 -51.38 -8.77
N THR A 29 -29.11 -50.29 -8.14
CA THR A 29 -27.67 -50.00 -7.90
C THR A 29 -27.12 -50.66 -6.64
N GLY A 30 -28.00 -51.28 -5.82
CA GLY A 30 -27.66 -51.84 -4.52
C GLY A 30 -27.47 -50.74 -3.46
N GLN A 31 -27.74 -51.08 -2.19
CA GLN A 31 -27.54 -50.15 -1.10
C GLN A 31 -26.04 -49.91 -0.89
N THR A 32 -25.60 -48.66 -0.98
CA THR A 32 -24.23 -48.27 -0.62
C THR A 32 -24.19 -47.42 0.64
N ILE A 33 -25.29 -46.74 0.99
CA ILE A 33 -25.41 -45.99 2.24
C ILE A 33 -25.44 -46.93 3.45
N LYS A 34 -24.63 -46.63 4.47
CA LYS A 34 -24.55 -47.38 5.73
C LYS A 34 -25.36 -46.65 6.80
N LEU A 35 -26.25 -47.38 7.46
CA LEU A 35 -27.15 -46.85 8.49
C LEU A 35 -26.75 -47.37 9.88
N ASN A 36 -26.88 -46.53 10.91
CA ASN A 36 -26.82 -46.97 12.30
C ASN A 36 -28.19 -47.47 12.80
N ASN A 37 -28.30 -47.78 14.09
CA ASN A 37 -29.53 -48.24 14.76
C ASN A 37 -30.64 -47.22 14.91
N ALA A 38 -30.33 -45.94 14.68
CA ALA A 38 -31.31 -44.86 14.65
C ALA A 38 -31.71 -44.49 13.21
N GLY A 39 -31.33 -45.30 12.21
CA GLY A 39 -31.60 -45.02 10.81
C GLY A 39 -30.73 -43.91 10.21
N MET A 40 -29.75 -43.38 10.94
CA MET A 40 -28.88 -42.30 10.45
C MET A 40 -27.75 -42.83 9.57
N ALA A 41 -27.40 -42.06 8.53
CA ALA A 41 -26.24 -42.36 7.71
C ALA A 41 -24.93 -42.21 8.51
N THR A 42 -24.05 -43.21 8.40
CA THR A 42 -22.70 -43.23 9.01
C THR A 42 -21.60 -43.45 7.98
N GLY A 43 -21.98 -43.65 6.72
CA GLY A 43 -21.05 -43.73 5.60
C GLY A 43 -21.72 -44.21 4.32
N GLY A 44 -20.92 -44.48 3.31
CA GLY A 44 -21.39 -44.94 2.00
C GLY A 44 -21.46 -43.82 0.97
N THR A 45 -21.96 -44.12 -0.22
CA THR A 45 -22.02 -43.18 -1.34
C THR A 45 -23.48 -42.87 -1.69
N VAL A 46 -23.78 -41.65 -2.13
CA VAL A 46 -25.08 -41.26 -2.68
C VAL A 46 -24.82 -40.46 -3.96
N THR A 47 -25.53 -40.77 -5.04
CA THR A 47 -25.51 -39.93 -6.23
C THR A 47 -26.78 -39.07 -6.23
N LEU A 48 -26.62 -37.74 -6.18
CA LEU A 48 -27.73 -36.81 -6.36
C LEU A 48 -27.98 -36.64 -7.86
N ASN A 49 -29.21 -36.94 -8.27
CA ASN A 49 -29.70 -36.73 -9.63
C ASN A 49 -31.17 -36.26 -9.56
N ASN A 50 -31.70 -35.81 -10.70
CA ASN A 50 -33.06 -35.28 -10.77
C ASN A 50 -34.10 -36.29 -10.27
N GLY A 51 -33.91 -37.59 -10.51
CA GLY A 51 -34.82 -38.63 -10.05
C GLY A 51 -34.91 -38.73 -8.53
N LEU A 52 -33.76 -38.74 -7.84
CA LEU A 52 -33.71 -38.79 -6.38
C LEU A 52 -34.27 -37.49 -5.77
N LEU A 53 -33.92 -36.32 -6.32
CA LEU A 53 -34.43 -35.05 -5.82
C LEU A 53 -35.94 -34.92 -6.01
N SER A 54 -36.49 -35.25 -7.18
CA SER A 54 -37.95 -35.22 -7.41
C SER A 54 -38.69 -36.18 -6.48
N ALA A 55 -38.11 -37.35 -6.19
CA ALA A 55 -38.67 -38.29 -5.21
C ALA A 55 -38.68 -37.70 -3.79
N LEU A 56 -37.59 -37.04 -3.38
CA LEU A 56 -37.50 -36.36 -2.09
C LEU A 56 -38.48 -35.19 -1.99
N ASP A 57 -38.50 -34.31 -2.98
CA ASP A 57 -39.37 -33.12 -3.07
C ASP A 57 -40.87 -33.49 -2.97
N THR A 58 -41.28 -34.53 -3.72
CA THR A 58 -42.65 -35.05 -3.67
C THR A 58 -42.99 -35.64 -2.29
N SER A 59 -42.04 -36.32 -1.66
CA SER A 59 -42.26 -36.99 -0.37
C SER A 59 -42.37 -36.02 0.82
N ILE A 60 -41.68 -34.87 0.76
CA ILE A 60 -41.65 -33.88 1.84
C ILE A 60 -42.62 -32.70 1.63
N GLY A 61 -43.30 -32.65 0.47
CA GLY A 61 -44.31 -31.63 0.17
C GLY A 61 -43.74 -30.27 -0.25
N GLY A 62 -42.55 -30.24 -0.86
CA GLY A 62 -41.90 -29.02 -1.35
C GLY A 62 -40.37 -29.08 -1.29
N SER A 63 -39.72 -27.95 -1.57
CA SER A 63 -38.26 -27.86 -1.69
C SER A 63 -37.52 -28.27 -0.41
N ILE A 64 -36.33 -28.84 -0.56
CA ILE A 64 -35.49 -29.29 0.57
C ILE A 64 -35.15 -28.10 1.47
N GLY A 65 -35.77 -28.06 2.65
CA GLY A 65 -35.56 -27.00 3.64
C GLY A 65 -34.19 -27.02 4.31
N SER A 66 -33.53 -28.17 4.41
CA SER A 66 -32.13 -28.27 4.83
C SER A 66 -31.55 -29.61 4.42
N LEU A 67 -30.24 -29.66 4.22
CA LEU A 67 -29.51 -30.87 3.89
C LEU A 67 -28.32 -31.03 4.83
N THR A 68 -28.22 -32.18 5.48
CA THR A 68 -27.05 -32.55 6.28
C THR A 68 -26.38 -33.76 5.67
N ILE A 69 -25.09 -33.63 5.33
CA ILE A 69 -24.25 -34.74 4.89
C ILE A 69 -23.47 -35.23 6.10
N ALA A 70 -23.75 -36.45 6.55
CA ALA A 70 -23.10 -37.01 7.73
C ALA A 70 -21.63 -37.38 7.48
N HIS A 71 -20.85 -37.48 8.56
CA HIS A 71 -19.47 -37.96 8.52
C HIS A 71 -19.37 -39.32 7.80
N GLY A 72 -18.34 -39.45 6.97
CA GLY A 72 -18.08 -40.67 6.19
C GLY A 72 -19.02 -40.90 4.99
N VAL A 73 -20.05 -40.06 4.81
CA VAL A 73 -20.94 -40.11 3.64
C VAL A 73 -20.30 -39.34 2.49
N LYS A 74 -20.27 -39.95 1.31
CA LYS A 74 -19.81 -39.35 0.06
C LYS A 74 -21.00 -39.11 -0.87
N VAL A 75 -21.27 -37.86 -1.18
CA VAL A 75 -22.26 -37.45 -2.17
C VAL A 75 -21.55 -37.16 -3.48
N ILE A 76 -22.05 -37.71 -4.58
CA ILE A 76 -21.68 -37.33 -5.94
C ILE A 76 -22.85 -36.51 -6.48
N ASP A 77 -22.65 -35.21 -6.61
CA ASP A 77 -23.62 -34.32 -7.24
C ASP A 77 -23.44 -34.39 -8.75
N THR A 78 -24.49 -34.78 -9.46
CA THR A 78 -24.52 -34.82 -10.93
C THR A 78 -25.54 -33.85 -11.51
N LEU A 79 -26.13 -33.03 -10.64
CA LEU A 79 -27.04 -31.97 -11.02
C LEU A 79 -26.22 -30.84 -11.66
N SER A 80 -26.89 -29.96 -12.41
CA SER A 80 -26.32 -28.66 -12.73
C SER A 80 -26.61 -27.62 -11.64
N LEU A 81 -27.58 -27.92 -10.78
CA LEU A 81 -28.06 -27.05 -9.71
C LEU A 81 -28.66 -27.89 -8.57
N LEU A 82 -28.02 -27.85 -7.40
CA LEU A 82 -28.58 -28.29 -6.12
C LEU A 82 -29.11 -27.08 -5.36
N SER A 83 -30.44 -26.90 -5.33
CA SER A 83 -31.09 -25.79 -4.63
C SER A 83 -31.72 -26.23 -3.32
N ILE A 84 -31.30 -25.61 -2.22
CA ILE A 84 -31.76 -25.87 -0.85
C ILE A 84 -32.35 -24.56 -0.30
N SER A 85 -33.61 -24.57 0.13
CA SER A 85 -34.29 -23.35 0.60
C SER A 85 -33.86 -22.89 2.00
N GLY A 86 -33.15 -23.76 2.75
CA GLY A 86 -32.48 -23.42 4.00
C GLY A 86 -31.02 -23.84 4.01
N ASN A 87 -30.57 -24.56 5.03
CA ASN A 87 -29.13 -24.70 5.29
C ASN A 87 -28.54 -25.99 4.71
N LEU A 88 -27.31 -25.91 4.20
CA LEU A 88 -26.44 -27.05 3.91
C LEU A 88 -25.41 -27.21 5.03
N SER A 89 -25.39 -28.36 5.70
CA SER A 89 -24.37 -28.74 6.69
C SER A 89 -23.61 -29.97 6.22
N ASN A 90 -22.37 -29.80 5.79
CA ASN A 90 -21.52 -30.88 5.28
C ASN A 90 -20.48 -31.32 6.32
N TYR A 91 -20.62 -32.55 6.80
CA TYR A 91 -19.63 -33.25 7.63
C TYR A 91 -18.94 -34.40 6.87
N GLY A 92 -19.40 -34.71 5.65
CA GLY A 92 -18.89 -35.78 4.81
C GLY A 92 -18.14 -35.23 3.60
N SER A 93 -18.41 -35.79 2.42
CA SER A 93 -17.85 -35.29 1.16
C SER A 93 -18.96 -35.02 0.15
N ILE A 94 -18.90 -33.89 -0.54
CA ILE A 94 -19.73 -33.58 -1.71
C ILE A 94 -18.77 -33.43 -2.88
N LEU A 95 -18.94 -34.26 -3.91
CA LEU A 95 -18.16 -34.22 -5.14
C LEU A 95 -19.02 -33.76 -6.30
N THR A 96 -18.72 -32.60 -6.87
CA THR A 96 -19.43 -32.05 -8.03
C THR A 96 -18.94 -32.69 -9.32
N ALA A 97 -19.86 -33.21 -10.11
CA ALA A 97 -19.61 -33.91 -11.36
C ALA A 97 -20.57 -33.44 -12.47
N SER A 98 -20.12 -33.48 -13.72
CA SER A 98 -20.95 -33.14 -14.88
C SER A 98 -20.82 -34.19 -15.98
N GLY A 99 -21.87 -34.30 -16.80
CA GLY A 99 -21.83 -35.04 -18.06
C GLY A 99 -20.91 -34.45 -19.13
N ILE A 100 -20.48 -33.19 -18.95
CA ILE A 100 -19.71 -32.41 -19.92
C ILE A 100 -18.44 -31.87 -19.25
N ALA A 101 -17.29 -32.14 -19.85
CA ALA A 101 -15.99 -31.64 -19.38
C ALA A 101 -15.96 -30.11 -19.27
N GLY A 102 -15.40 -29.59 -18.17
CA GLY A 102 -15.26 -28.14 -17.94
C GLY A 102 -16.57 -27.43 -17.55
N SER A 103 -17.65 -28.17 -17.26
CA SER A 103 -18.88 -27.56 -16.74
C SER A 103 -18.71 -27.10 -15.30
N ALA A 104 -19.56 -26.16 -14.89
CA ALA A 104 -19.76 -25.82 -13.50
C ALA A 104 -20.98 -26.54 -12.90
N ASP A 105 -20.99 -26.68 -11.59
CA ASP A 105 -22.10 -27.22 -10.80
C ASP A 105 -22.39 -26.27 -9.64
N THR A 106 -23.67 -25.91 -9.46
CA THR A 106 -24.09 -24.86 -8.53
C THR A 106 -24.81 -25.44 -7.31
N ILE A 107 -24.31 -25.13 -6.12
CA ILE A 107 -24.97 -25.44 -4.86
C ILE A 107 -25.50 -24.13 -4.26
N VAL A 108 -26.81 -24.04 -4.05
CA VAL A 108 -27.50 -22.88 -3.46
C VAL A 108 -28.09 -23.26 -2.10
N ALA A 109 -27.81 -22.45 -1.07
CA ALA A 109 -28.40 -22.58 0.26
C ALA A 109 -28.50 -21.21 0.96
N ASN A 110 -29.24 -21.11 2.06
CA ASN A 110 -29.18 -19.93 2.93
C ASN A 110 -27.79 -19.82 3.59
N ASN A 111 -27.36 -20.91 4.22
CA ASN A 111 -26.03 -21.04 4.79
C ASN A 111 -25.37 -22.31 4.23
N ILE A 112 -24.08 -22.21 3.93
CA ILE A 112 -23.24 -23.37 3.61
C ILE A 112 -22.23 -23.52 4.74
N PHE A 113 -22.35 -24.60 5.52
CA PHE A 113 -21.41 -24.95 6.57
C PHE A 113 -20.65 -26.21 6.17
N ASN A 114 -19.35 -26.09 5.92
CA ASN A 114 -18.45 -27.21 5.69
C ASN A 114 -17.63 -27.45 6.97
N ALA A 115 -17.96 -28.51 7.71
CA ALA A 115 -17.38 -28.80 9.01
C ALA A 115 -15.90 -29.21 8.90
N ALA A 116 -15.21 -29.28 10.04
CA ALA A 116 -13.88 -29.87 10.10
C ALA A 116 -13.91 -31.32 9.62
N GLY A 117 -13.03 -31.68 8.68
CA GLY A 117 -13.04 -32.97 7.98
C GLY A 117 -14.07 -33.08 6.84
N GLY A 118 -14.98 -32.11 6.71
CA GLY A 118 -15.88 -31.98 5.59
C GLY A 118 -15.15 -31.60 4.30
N HIS A 119 -15.58 -32.16 3.18
CA HIS A 119 -15.03 -31.88 1.87
C HIS A 119 -16.11 -31.47 0.88
N ILE A 120 -15.92 -30.37 0.16
CA ILE A 120 -16.71 -30.00 -1.01
C ILE A 120 -15.72 -29.82 -2.16
N GLY A 121 -15.87 -30.54 -3.27
CA GLY A 121 -14.98 -30.29 -4.39
C GLY A 121 -15.29 -31.02 -5.67
N SER A 122 -14.45 -30.83 -6.69
CA SER A 122 -14.64 -31.50 -7.96
C SER A 122 -14.46 -33.02 -7.86
N TYR A 123 -15.21 -33.75 -8.67
CA TYR A 123 -15.02 -35.19 -8.83
C TYR A 123 -13.65 -35.54 -9.42
N THR A 124 -12.85 -36.36 -8.72
CA THR A 124 -11.44 -36.66 -9.08
C THR A 124 -11.18 -38.12 -9.50
N GLN A 125 -12.20 -38.97 -9.59
CA GLN A 125 -11.96 -40.39 -9.89
C GLN A 125 -11.58 -40.61 -11.36
N THR A 126 -10.46 -41.32 -11.55
CA THR A 126 -10.00 -41.91 -12.80
C THR A 126 -9.76 -43.41 -12.58
N PRO A 127 -10.30 -44.35 -13.40
CA PRO A 127 -11.43 -44.27 -14.36
C PRO A 127 -12.65 -45.13 -13.90
N ALA A 128 -13.69 -45.25 -14.75
CA ALA A 128 -14.83 -46.19 -14.69
C ALA A 128 -16.22 -45.64 -14.27
N SER A 129 -16.61 -44.49 -14.81
CA SER A 129 -17.85 -44.42 -15.58
C SER A 129 -17.62 -43.45 -16.73
N PRO A 130 -17.76 -43.84 -18.01
CA PRO A 130 -17.39 -43.02 -19.18
C PRO A 130 -18.23 -41.73 -19.35
N ALA A 131 -19.00 -41.32 -18.35
CA ALA A 131 -19.99 -40.27 -18.45
C ALA A 131 -19.79 -39.09 -17.48
N LEU A 132 -18.87 -39.14 -16.50
CA LEU A 132 -18.73 -38.07 -15.52
C LEU A 132 -17.35 -37.42 -15.57
N TYR A 133 -17.35 -36.09 -15.62
CA TYR A 133 -16.20 -35.21 -15.56
C TYR A 133 -16.22 -34.41 -14.26
N ALA A 134 -15.04 -33.95 -13.83
CA ALA A 134 -14.90 -32.96 -12.78
C ALA A 134 -15.70 -31.69 -13.15
N ALA A 135 -16.58 -31.23 -12.25
CA ALA A 135 -17.26 -29.96 -12.40
C ALA A 135 -16.65 -28.89 -11.50
N ASP A 136 -16.62 -27.64 -11.97
CA ASP A 136 -16.20 -26.46 -11.21
C ASP A 136 -17.29 -26.10 -10.17
N PRO A 137 -17.03 -26.19 -8.85
CA PRO A 137 -18.04 -25.85 -7.86
C PRO A 137 -18.34 -24.34 -7.85
N ILE A 138 -19.63 -24.00 -7.87
CA ILE A 138 -20.17 -22.67 -7.60
C ILE A 138 -21.01 -22.75 -6.32
N LEU A 139 -20.55 -22.12 -5.25
CA LEU A 139 -21.21 -22.14 -3.94
C LEU A 139 -21.92 -20.82 -3.69
N ASN A 140 -23.26 -20.83 -3.70
CA ASN A 140 -24.09 -19.66 -3.48
C ASN A 140 -24.77 -19.74 -2.11
N ALA A 141 -24.28 -18.97 -1.14
CA ALA A 141 -24.92 -18.84 0.16
C ALA A 141 -25.62 -17.49 0.29
N ALA A 142 -26.92 -17.49 0.58
CA ALA A 142 -27.69 -16.24 0.69
C ALA A 142 -27.30 -15.39 1.91
N ILE A 143 -26.77 -16.01 2.96
CA ILE A 143 -26.39 -15.36 4.23
C ILE A 143 -24.88 -15.48 4.44
N ALA A 144 -24.37 -16.70 4.58
CA ALA A 144 -22.95 -16.92 4.88
C ALA A 144 -22.45 -18.29 4.40
N LEU A 145 -21.16 -18.34 4.07
CA LEU A 145 -20.41 -19.59 3.92
C LEU A 145 -19.39 -19.69 5.06
N THR A 146 -19.41 -20.81 5.78
CA THR A 146 -18.41 -21.15 6.81
C THR A 146 -17.69 -22.42 6.41
N ASN A 147 -16.37 -22.33 6.23
CA ASN A 147 -15.50 -23.44 5.92
C ASN A 147 -14.51 -23.67 7.07
N ASN A 148 -14.62 -24.86 7.66
CA ASN A 148 -13.69 -25.41 8.65
C ASN A 148 -12.96 -26.65 8.10
N GLY A 149 -13.29 -27.07 6.87
CA GLY A 149 -12.74 -28.25 6.20
C GLY A 149 -12.04 -27.88 4.89
N THR A 150 -12.22 -28.69 3.86
CA THR A 150 -11.63 -28.46 2.53
C THR A 150 -12.69 -28.17 1.49
N ILE A 151 -12.59 -27.02 0.82
CA ILE A 151 -13.30 -26.71 -0.41
C ILE A 151 -12.27 -26.67 -1.53
N SER A 152 -12.42 -27.48 -2.58
CA SER A 152 -11.42 -27.54 -3.65
C SER A 152 -12.01 -27.70 -5.05
N SER A 153 -11.38 -27.11 -6.06
CA SER A 153 -11.73 -27.36 -7.46
C SER A 153 -10.56 -27.89 -8.28
N ALA A 154 -10.85 -28.82 -9.20
CA ALA A 154 -9.89 -29.29 -10.20
C ALA A 154 -9.53 -28.21 -11.24
N ASN A 155 -10.36 -27.18 -11.40
CA ASN A 155 -10.11 -26.06 -12.31
C ASN A 155 -10.47 -24.72 -11.65
N ASN A 156 -11.70 -24.21 -11.76
CA ASN A 156 -12.12 -22.96 -11.10
C ASN A 156 -13.03 -23.22 -9.91
N LEU A 157 -12.93 -22.40 -8.87
CA LEU A 157 -13.84 -22.39 -7.72
C LEU A 157 -14.48 -21.02 -7.61
N THR A 158 -15.81 -20.96 -7.48
CA THR A 158 -16.53 -19.71 -7.24
C THR A 158 -17.35 -19.80 -5.96
N ILE A 159 -17.23 -18.80 -5.10
CA ILE A 159 -18.02 -18.63 -3.87
C ILE A 159 -18.74 -17.29 -3.95
N ASN A 160 -20.05 -17.31 -3.80
CA ASN A 160 -20.89 -16.12 -3.70
C ASN A 160 -21.60 -16.14 -2.35
N ALA A 161 -21.18 -15.27 -1.43
CA ALA A 161 -21.81 -15.17 -0.11
C ALA A 161 -21.58 -13.77 0.49
N PRO A 162 -22.57 -13.14 1.13
CA PRO A 162 -22.37 -11.85 1.80
C PRO A 162 -21.20 -11.85 2.78
N VAL A 163 -21.03 -12.97 3.51
CA VAL A 163 -19.91 -13.20 4.43
C VAL A 163 -19.31 -14.59 4.22
N VAL A 164 -17.98 -14.66 4.21
CA VAL A 164 -17.21 -15.91 4.11
C VAL A 164 -16.28 -16.05 5.31
N TYR A 165 -16.39 -17.18 6.02
CA TYR A 165 -15.45 -17.58 7.06
C TYR A 165 -14.64 -18.77 6.56
N ASN A 166 -13.34 -18.62 6.39
CA ASN A 166 -12.41 -19.72 6.14
C ASN A 166 -11.50 -19.87 7.36
N VAL A 167 -12.02 -20.53 8.39
CA VAL A 167 -11.42 -20.49 9.73
C VAL A 167 -11.02 -21.88 10.19
N ALA A 168 -9.79 -22.01 10.66
CA ALA A 168 -9.32 -23.26 11.24
C ALA A 168 -10.19 -23.63 12.46
N ALA A 169 -10.55 -24.90 12.58
CA ALA A 169 -11.30 -25.43 13.72
C ALA A 169 -10.80 -26.84 14.08
N HIS A 170 -10.79 -27.17 15.37
CA HIS A 170 -10.44 -28.52 15.87
C HIS A 170 -9.09 -29.06 15.37
N ASN A 171 -8.05 -28.23 15.33
CA ASN A 171 -6.71 -28.55 14.81
C ASN A 171 -6.67 -28.88 13.30
N ALA A 172 -7.76 -28.69 12.56
CA ALA A 172 -7.78 -28.76 11.11
C ALA A 172 -7.66 -27.36 10.52
N THR A 173 -6.74 -27.19 9.57
CA THR A 173 -6.61 -25.97 8.78
C THR A 173 -7.71 -25.95 7.72
N ALA A 174 -8.57 -24.94 7.75
CA ALA A 174 -9.52 -24.72 6.67
C ALA A 174 -8.78 -24.39 5.37
N SER A 175 -9.23 -24.97 4.25
CA SER A 175 -8.63 -24.76 2.93
C SER A 175 -9.68 -24.47 1.88
N ILE A 176 -9.47 -23.41 1.11
CA ILE A 176 -10.18 -23.08 -0.12
C ILE A 176 -9.14 -23.11 -1.23
N SER A 177 -9.26 -24.00 -2.20
CA SER A 177 -8.22 -24.13 -3.24
C SER A 177 -8.76 -24.42 -4.62
N ALA A 178 -8.06 -23.98 -5.66
CA ALA A 178 -8.36 -24.34 -7.04
C ALA A 178 -7.07 -24.48 -7.86
N THR A 179 -7.09 -25.33 -8.89
CA THR A 179 -5.95 -25.44 -9.80
C THR A 179 -5.74 -24.15 -10.59
N ASN A 180 -6.81 -23.52 -11.10
CA ASN A 180 -6.73 -22.35 -11.97
C ASN A 180 -7.10 -21.04 -11.26
N ALA A 181 -8.34 -20.90 -10.77
CA ALA A 181 -8.74 -19.67 -10.10
C ALA A 181 -9.68 -19.92 -8.93
N VAL A 182 -9.48 -19.17 -7.85
CA VAL A 182 -10.43 -19.05 -6.74
C VAL A 182 -11.08 -17.68 -6.85
N ASN A 183 -12.41 -17.65 -6.97
CA ASN A 183 -13.21 -16.43 -7.02
C ASN A 183 -14.11 -16.38 -5.78
N VAL A 184 -13.95 -15.35 -4.94
CA VAL A 184 -14.74 -15.14 -3.73
C VAL A 184 -15.44 -13.79 -3.85
N ASN A 185 -16.75 -13.82 -4.10
CA ASN A 185 -17.60 -12.64 -4.16
C ASN A 185 -18.29 -12.46 -2.80
N THR A 186 -17.80 -11.52 -2.00
CA THR A 186 -18.22 -11.31 -0.61
C THR A 186 -18.02 -9.87 -0.17
N ALA A 187 -18.78 -9.41 0.83
CA ALA A 187 -18.55 -8.12 1.47
C ALA A 187 -17.61 -8.24 2.69
N ALA A 188 -17.51 -9.43 3.28
CA ALA A 188 -16.63 -9.67 4.43
C ALA A 188 -16.01 -11.08 4.35
N LEU A 189 -14.69 -11.13 4.38
CA LEU A 189 -13.92 -12.37 4.43
C LEU A 189 -13.11 -12.41 5.73
N THR A 190 -13.29 -13.45 6.54
CA THR A 190 -12.39 -13.80 7.64
C THR A 190 -11.65 -15.08 7.27
N ASN A 191 -10.34 -14.99 7.10
CA ASN A 191 -9.47 -16.10 6.76
C ASN A 191 -8.40 -16.31 7.84
N SER A 192 -8.45 -17.45 8.51
CA SER A 192 -7.33 -17.98 9.33
C SER A 192 -6.82 -19.33 8.80
N GLY A 193 -7.30 -19.75 7.63
CA GLY A 193 -6.86 -20.93 6.89
C GLY A 193 -6.05 -20.57 5.65
N SER A 194 -6.11 -21.44 4.63
CA SER A 194 -5.46 -21.22 3.33
C SER A 194 -6.49 -20.93 2.24
N ILE A 195 -6.24 -19.90 1.43
CA ILE A 195 -6.93 -19.64 0.17
C ILE A 195 -5.88 -19.65 -0.95
N THR A 196 -5.95 -20.63 -1.86
CA THR A 196 -4.84 -20.89 -2.79
C THR A 196 -5.30 -21.15 -4.21
N SER A 197 -4.65 -20.47 -5.16
CA SER A 197 -4.63 -20.88 -6.57
C SER A 197 -3.26 -21.41 -6.96
N VAL A 198 -3.21 -22.54 -7.66
CA VAL A 198 -1.95 -23.18 -8.08
C VAL A 198 -1.35 -22.50 -9.31
N ALA A 199 -2.16 -22.35 -10.37
CA ALA A 199 -1.70 -21.92 -11.69
C ALA A 199 -2.18 -20.52 -12.09
N GLY A 200 -3.26 -20.00 -11.47
CA GLY A 200 -3.81 -18.69 -11.82
C GLY A 200 -4.04 -17.82 -10.60
N ASN A 201 -5.18 -17.14 -10.54
CA ASN A 201 -5.41 -16.03 -9.62
C ASN A 201 -6.27 -16.41 -8.41
N VAL A 202 -6.10 -15.65 -7.33
CA VAL A 202 -7.11 -15.55 -6.27
C VAL A 202 -7.79 -14.19 -6.44
N ASN A 203 -9.10 -14.19 -6.66
CA ASN A 203 -9.92 -12.99 -6.85
C ASN A 203 -10.90 -12.87 -5.68
N ILE A 204 -10.84 -11.79 -4.91
CA ILE A 204 -11.76 -11.48 -3.82
C ILE A 204 -12.42 -10.14 -4.15
N ALA A 205 -13.74 -10.13 -4.34
CA ALA A 205 -14.43 -8.94 -4.82
C ALA A 205 -15.75 -8.67 -4.09
N SER A 206 -16.11 -7.38 -4.01
CA SER A 206 -17.41 -6.91 -3.53
C SER A 206 -17.95 -5.83 -4.47
N THR A 207 -19.27 -5.77 -4.64
CA THR A 207 -19.92 -4.61 -5.26
C THR A 207 -20.17 -3.47 -4.28
N ALA A 208 -19.99 -3.72 -2.99
CA ALA A 208 -20.07 -2.75 -1.89
C ALA A 208 -18.70 -2.63 -1.21
N GLY A 209 -18.67 -2.09 0.02
CA GLY A 209 -17.47 -2.16 0.85
C GLY A 209 -16.99 -3.60 1.04
N LEU A 210 -15.68 -3.77 1.17
CA LEU A 210 -15.04 -5.08 1.39
C LEU A 210 -14.10 -5.01 2.58
N THR A 211 -14.29 -5.91 3.54
CA THR A 211 -13.30 -6.17 4.60
C THR A 211 -12.72 -7.57 4.43
N VAL A 212 -11.40 -7.66 4.35
CA VAL A 212 -10.64 -8.91 4.36
C VAL A 212 -9.79 -8.95 5.62
N ASP A 213 -10.20 -9.73 6.60
CA ASP A 213 -9.38 -10.07 7.76
C ASP A 213 -8.69 -11.41 7.48
N ASN A 214 -7.39 -11.35 7.18
CA ASN A 214 -6.55 -12.50 6.89
C ASN A 214 -5.61 -12.83 8.06
N THR A 215 -5.95 -12.43 9.29
CA THR A 215 -5.12 -12.66 10.46
C THR A 215 -4.78 -14.14 10.64
N SER A 216 -3.47 -14.45 10.65
CA SER A 216 -2.92 -15.83 10.67
C SER A 216 -3.27 -16.71 9.45
N GLY A 217 -3.94 -16.17 8.44
CA GLY A 217 -4.28 -16.85 7.21
C GLY A 217 -3.22 -16.71 6.11
N LEU A 218 -3.28 -17.61 5.13
CA LEU A 218 -2.49 -17.57 3.90
C LEU A 218 -3.41 -17.33 2.71
N ILE A 219 -3.09 -16.32 1.90
CA ILE A 219 -3.66 -16.14 0.55
C ILE A 219 -2.51 -16.26 -0.46
N GLN A 220 -2.62 -17.21 -1.39
CA GLN A 220 -1.52 -17.57 -2.28
C GLN A 220 -1.96 -17.77 -3.73
N ALA A 221 -1.22 -17.18 -4.66
CA ALA A 221 -1.33 -17.34 -6.10
C ALA A 221 0.07 -17.26 -6.74
N LYS A 222 0.99 -18.20 -6.42
CA LYS A 222 2.42 -18.10 -6.81
C LYS A 222 2.67 -17.93 -8.31
N SER A 223 1.84 -18.55 -9.14
CA SER A 223 1.93 -18.49 -10.60
C SER A 223 1.08 -17.37 -11.22
N GLY A 224 0.32 -16.63 -10.40
CA GLY A 224 -0.60 -15.59 -10.83
C GLY A 224 -0.62 -14.41 -9.87
N ASN A 225 -1.80 -13.80 -9.76
CA ASN A 225 -2.02 -12.60 -8.98
C ASN A 225 -3.07 -12.82 -7.88
N ILE A 226 -2.93 -12.07 -6.79
CA ILE A 226 -4.00 -11.86 -5.83
C ILE A 226 -4.69 -10.54 -6.19
N ASN A 227 -5.98 -10.58 -6.47
CA ASN A 227 -6.79 -9.41 -6.79
C ASN A 227 -7.84 -9.22 -5.70
N ILE A 228 -7.78 -8.10 -4.99
CA ILE A 228 -8.76 -7.73 -3.96
C ILE A 228 -9.39 -6.40 -4.38
N SER A 229 -10.70 -6.39 -4.63
CA SER A 229 -11.33 -5.23 -5.25
C SER A 229 -12.74 -4.94 -4.78
N THR A 230 -13.11 -3.66 -4.77
CA THR A 230 -14.48 -3.18 -4.68
C THR A 230 -14.87 -2.41 -5.94
N THR A 231 -16.15 -2.10 -6.08
CA THR A 231 -16.66 -1.19 -7.12
C THR A 231 -16.98 0.17 -6.48
N ASN A 232 -15.99 1.07 -6.41
CA ASN A 232 -16.16 2.44 -5.88
C ASN A 232 -16.64 2.48 -4.42
N ALA A 233 -16.07 1.63 -3.58
CA ALA A 233 -16.39 1.53 -2.16
C ALA A 233 -15.15 1.24 -1.33
N ASP A 234 -15.23 1.43 -0.02
CA ASP A 234 -14.06 1.26 0.85
C ASP A 234 -13.57 -0.20 0.88
N LEU A 235 -12.25 -0.35 0.86
CA LEU A 235 -11.55 -1.64 0.91
C LEU A 235 -10.63 -1.65 2.13
N ALA A 236 -10.90 -2.54 3.08
CA ALA A 236 -10.06 -2.81 4.24
C ALA A 236 -9.42 -4.20 4.13
N VAL A 237 -8.09 -4.29 4.26
CA VAL A 237 -7.33 -5.56 4.21
C VAL A 237 -6.38 -5.65 5.40
N ASN A 238 -6.54 -6.67 6.24
CA ASN A 238 -5.86 -6.78 7.52
C ASN A 238 -5.06 -8.08 7.65
N ASN A 239 -3.76 -7.93 7.91
CA ASN A 239 -2.79 -8.91 8.38
C ASN A 239 -2.68 -10.20 7.52
N GLY A 240 -1.90 -11.18 7.97
CA GLY A 240 -1.71 -12.47 7.32
C GLY A 240 -0.58 -12.52 6.30
N THR A 241 -0.50 -13.64 5.60
CA THR A 241 0.53 -13.89 4.59
C THR A 241 -0.07 -13.85 3.19
N TYR A 242 0.55 -13.07 2.30
CA TYR A 242 0.17 -12.93 0.89
C TYR A 242 1.33 -13.31 -0.01
N GLN A 243 1.12 -14.26 -0.93
CA GLN A 243 2.18 -14.76 -1.82
C GLN A 243 1.70 -14.83 -3.27
N ALA A 244 2.18 -13.93 -4.13
CA ALA A 244 1.83 -13.88 -5.55
C ALA A 244 2.90 -13.15 -6.38
N GLN A 245 2.78 -13.16 -7.70
CA GLN A 245 3.61 -12.27 -8.53
C GLN A 245 3.23 -10.80 -8.28
N ASN A 246 1.92 -10.52 -8.31
CA ASN A 246 1.36 -9.23 -7.97
C ASN A 246 0.20 -9.38 -7.00
N ILE A 247 0.08 -8.43 -6.08
CA ILE A 247 -1.05 -8.24 -5.18
C ILE A 247 -1.69 -6.92 -5.57
N ASN A 248 -2.88 -6.97 -6.15
CA ASN A 248 -3.59 -5.82 -6.70
C ASN A 248 -4.77 -5.46 -5.79
N LEU A 249 -4.70 -4.28 -5.17
CA LEU A 249 -5.71 -3.75 -4.25
C LEU A 249 -6.45 -2.59 -4.93
N LYS A 250 -7.78 -2.68 -5.08
CA LYS A 250 -8.56 -1.69 -5.84
C LYS A 250 -9.83 -1.27 -5.12
N ALA A 251 -9.89 -0.03 -4.64
CA ALA A 251 -11.08 0.55 -4.02
C ALA A 251 -11.97 1.36 -5.00
N GLY A 252 -11.52 1.55 -6.25
CA GLY A 252 -12.17 2.49 -7.19
C GLY A 252 -12.07 3.91 -6.65
N SER A 253 -13.20 4.61 -6.51
CA SER A 253 -13.27 5.91 -5.82
C SER A 253 -13.41 5.83 -4.29
N GLY A 254 -13.39 4.64 -3.68
CA GLY A 254 -13.44 4.45 -2.23
C GLY A 254 -12.05 4.59 -1.58
N ASN A 255 -12.00 4.54 -0.25
CA ASN A 255 -10.76 4.52 0.50
C ASN A 255 -10.16 3.11 0.54
N LEU A 256 -8.83 3.01 0.40
CA LEU A 256 -8.09 1.77 0.55
C LEU A 256 -7.25 1.82 1.83
N GLU A 257 -7.56 0.94 2.78
CA GLU A 257 -6.83 0.74 4.02
C GLU A 257 -6.31 -0.70 4.08
N ALA A 258 -5.03 -0.91 3.81
CA ALA A 258 -4.42 -2.23 3.83
C ALA A 258 -3.21 -2.25 4.78
N PHE A 259 -3.26 -3.08 5.81
CA PHE A 259 -2.07 -3.46 6.57
C PHE A 259 -1.80 -4.93 6.34
N LEU A 260 -0.93 -5.24 5.40
CA LEU A 260 -0.53 -6.59 5.06
C LEU A 260 0.44 -7.09 6.14
N GLY A 261 0.42 -8.38 6.50
CA GLY A 261 1.44 -8.95 7.37
C GLY A 261 2.70 -9.23 6.54
N GLU A 262 2.92 -10.51 6.26
CA GLU A 262 3.99 -10.95 5.36
C GLU A 262 3.55 -10.89 3.89
N VAL A 263 4.37 -10.27 3.04
CA VAL A 263 4.11 -10.08 1.61
C VAL A 263 5.29 -10.59 0.81
N ASP A 264 5.02 -11.51 -0.10
CA ASP A 264 5.93 -11.94 -1.16
C ASP A 264 5.26 -11.66 -2.51
N GLY A 265 5.75 -10.64 -3.21
CA GLY A 265 5.18 -10.15 -4.46
C GLY A 265 5.25 -8.63 -4.59
N LEU A 266 4.80 -8.12 -5.74
CA LEU A 266 4.67 -6.70 -6.01
C LEU A 266 3.28 -6.19 -5.62
N VAL A 267 3.19 -5.17 -4.77
CA VAL A 267 1.89 -4.61 -4.34
C VAL A 267 1.51 -3.40 -5.16
N ASN A 268 0.38 -3.48 -5.88
CA ASN A 268 -0.23 -2.38 -6.61
C ASN A 268 -1.51 -1.96 -5.91
N ALA A 269 -1.76 -0.66 -5.82
CA ALA A 269 -2.87 -0.11 -5.05
C ALA A 269 -3.55 1.03 -5.81
N SER A 270 -4.89 1.08 -5.80
CA SER A 270 -5.64 2.21 -6.34
C SER A 270 -6.88 2.54 -5.50
N GLY A 271 -7.12 3.83 -5.25
CA GLY A 271 -8.24 4.31 -4.43
C GLY A 271 -8.32 5.84 -4.43
N ASN A 272 -9.30 6.38 -3.70
CA ASN A 272 -9.27 7.81 -3.37
C ASN A 272 -8.11 8.08 -2.41
N ASN A 273 -8.25 7.67 -1.15
CA ASN A 273 -7.11 7.60 -0.23
C ASN A 273 -6.50 6.20 -0.27
N VAL A 274 -5.18 6.10 -0.27
CA VAL A 274 -4.46 4.82 -0.36
C VAL A 274 -3.46 4.69 0.78
N HIS A 275 -3.83 3.94 1.81
CA HIS A 275 -2.96 3.65 2.94
C HIS A 275 -2.58 2.17 2.90
N ILE A 276 -1.32 1.89 2.56
CA ILE A 276 -0.81 0.53 2.45
C ILE A 276 0.39 0.33 3.37
N GLY A 277 0.33 -0.72 4.16
CA GLY A 277 1.34 -1.10 5.11
C GLY A 277 1.72 -2.57 4.96
N ALA A 278 2.93 -2.92 5.39
CA ALA A 278 3.35 -4.31 5.54
C ALA A 278 4.06 -4.54 6.89
N ASP A 279 4.15 -5.79 7.33
CA ASP A 279 5.12 -6.26 8.32
C ASP A 279 6.02 -7.34 7.69
N SER A 280 6.82 -6.91 6.71
CA SER A 280 7.61 -7.80 5.85
C SER A 280 9.07 -7.38 5.84
N LYS A 281 9.99 -8.32 5.60
CA LYS A 281 11.41 -7.96 5.44
C LYS A 281 11.63 -6.95 4.30
N ASN A 282 10.93 -7.15 3.18
CA ASN A 282 10.92 -6.24 2.04
C ASN A 282 9.48 -6.05 1.59
N PHE A 283 9.03 -4.80 1.54
CA PHE A 283 7.73 -4.42 0.99
C PHE A 283 7.96 -3.80 -0.38
N ASN A 284 7.72 -4.57 -1.44
CA ASN A 284 7.89 -4.10 -2.81
C ASN A 284 6.60 -3.44 -3.28
N VAL A 285 6.66 -2.12 -3.46
CA VAL A 285 5.52 -1.30 -3.86
C VAL A 285 5.63 -0.98 -5.34
N GLY A 286 4.62 -1.40 -6.08
CA GLY A 286 4.45 -1.14 -7.51
C GLY A 286 3.72 0.16 -7.75
N THR A 287 2.70 0.12 -8.61
CA THR A 287 1.93 1.31 -8.94
C THR A 287 0.97 1.65 -7.80
N VAL A 288 1.03 2.90 -7.34
CA VAL A 288 0.06 3.48 -6.40
C VAL A 288 -0.68 4.60 -7.14
N ASP A 289 -1.98 4.41 -7.34
CA ASP A 289 -2.87 5.36 -8.01
C ASP A 289 -3.88 5.92 -6.98
N ALA A 290 -3.53 7.06 -6.40
CA ALA A 290 -4.29 7.72 -5.34
C ALA A 290 -4.70 9.12 -5.80
N SER A 291 -5.98 9.47 -5.65
CA SER A 291 -6.45 10.85 -5.85
C SER A 291 -6.43 11.70 -4.58
N GLY A 292 -6.25 11.07 -3.43
CA GLY A 292 -6.05 11.62 -2.10
C GLY A 292 -4.62 11.41 -1.61
N ASP A 293 -4.40 11.38 -0.29
CA ASP A 293 -3.08 11.33 0.32
C ASP A 293 -2.58 9.87 0.50
N PRO A 294 -1.57 9.39 -0.25
CA PRO A 294 -0.98 8.09 -0.01
C PRO A 294 -0.12 8.01 1.28
N LEU A 295 -0.35 6.96 2.07
CA LEU A 295 0.49 6.54 3.20
C LEU A 295 1.05 5.14 2.92
N ILE A 296 2.37 5.03 2.83
CA ILE A 296 3.07 3.77 2.59
C ILE A 296 3.97 3.46 3.78
N PHE A 297 3.87 2.27 4.37
CA PHE A 297 4.79 1.91 5.46
C PHE A 297 5.17 0.44 5.53
N ASN A 298 6.31 0.14 6.17
CA ASN A 298 6.70 -1.23 6.47
C ASN A 298 7.34 -1.36 7.86
N GLN A 299 6.69 -2.10 8.75
CA GLN A 299 7.14 -2.34 10.13
C GLN A 299 8.28 -3.37 10.19
N GLY A 300 8.29 -4.34 9.26
CA GLY A 300 9.21 -5.48 9.29
C GLY A 300 10.56 -5.24 8.60
N GLY A 301 10.69 -4.16 7.82
CA GLY A 301 11.94 -3.86 7.13
C GLY A 301 11.89 -2.77 6.08
N ASN A 302 12.33 -3.09 4.87
CA ASN A 302 12.55 -2.12 3.80
C ASN A 302 11.26 -1.81 3.04
N VAL A 303 11.12 -0.57 2.56
CA VAL A 303 10.19 -0.23 1.47
C VAL A 303 11.00 -0.11 0.19
N THR A 304 10.64 -0.89 -0.83
CA THR A 304 11.23 -0.81 -2.17
C THR A 304 10.21 -0.26 -3.14
N LEU A 305 10.46 0.91 -3.72
CA LEU A 305 9.61 1.53 -4.73
C LEU A 305 10.06 1.05 -6.13
N THR A 306 9.20 0.30 -6.81
CA THR A 306 9.55 -0.30 -8.12
C THR A 306 8.87 0.36 -9.30
N SER A 307 7.76 1.05 -9.07
CA SER A 307 7.00 1.76 -10.10
C SER A 307 6.62 3.15 -9.64
N SER A 308 6.08 3.95 -10.56
CA SER A 308 5.60 5.29 -10.23
C SER A 308 4.48 5.22 -9.20
N ILE A 309 4.56 6.11 -8.22
CA ILE A 309 3.40 6.57 -7.47
C ILE A 309 2.78 7.64 -8.39
N THR A 310 1.63 7.34 -8.99
CA THR A 310 0.94 8.24 -9.93
C THR A 310 0.73 9.60 -9.26
N PRO A 311 0.85 10.72 -10.00
CA PRO A 311 0.79 12.04 -9.40
C PRO A 311 -0.46 12.17 -8.52
N THR A 312 -0.24 12.59 -7.28
CA THR A 312 -1.32 12.76 -6.32
C THR A 312 -2.16 14.01 -6.61
N ALA A 313 -1.88 14.73 -7.69
CA ALA A 313 -2.55 15.98 -8.07
C ALA A 313 -2.56 17.06 -6.97
N GLY A 314 -1.50 17.10 -6.15
CA GLY A 314 -1.38 18.04 -5.03
C GLY A 314 -1.63 17.46 -3.65
N GLN A 315 -1.85 16.15 -3.51
CA GLN A 315 -2.07 15.51 -2.22
C GLN A 315 -0.74 15.01 -1.60
N ASP A 316 -0.71 14.89 -0.29
CA ASP A 316 0.49 14.54 0.47
C ASP A 316 0.89 13.07 0.26
N LEU A 317 2.20 12.80 0.30
CA LEU A 317 2.76 11.46 0.24
C LEU A 317 3.68 11.22 1.43
N THR A 318 3.40 10.17 2.19
CA THR A 318 4.23 9.74 3.32
C THR A 318 4.71 8.31 3.13
N ILE A 319 6.02 8.09 3.32
CA ILE A 319 6.66 6.78 3.24
C ILE A 319 7.47 6.53 4.52
N VAL A 320 7.18 5.46 5.26
CA VAL A 320 7.88 5.13 6.51
C VAL A 320 8.35 3.67 6.55
N ALA A 321 9.66 3.45 6.71
CA ALA A 321 10.26 2.12 6.80
C ALA A 321 11.00 1.93 8.13
N SER A 322 10.92 0.74 8.71
CA SER A 322 11.72 0.41 9.90
C SER A 322 13.20 0.20 9.58
N GLN A 323 13.50 -0.07 8.31
CA GLN A 323 14.83 -0.09 7.74
C GLN A 323 14.91 0.90 6.56
N ASN A 324 15.25 0.46 5.35
CA ASN A 324 15.57 1.37 4.25
C ASN A 324 14.34 1.75 3.42
N VAL A 325 14.39 2.92 2.79
CA VAL A 325 13.51 3.28 1.66
C VAL A 325 14.39 3.32 0.42
N ILE A 326 14.12 2.45 -0.54
CA ILE A 326 14.98 2.21 -1.70
C ILE A 326 14.14 2.29 -2.98
N THR A 327 14.69 2.81 -4.08
CA THR A 327 14.09 2.70 -5.41
C THR A 327 14.72 1.55 -6.20
N ASP A 328 14.04 1.03 -7.22
CA ASP A 328 14.66 0.16 -8.21
C ASP A 328 14.99 0.92 -9.52
N SER A 329 15.46 0.20 -10.54
CA SER A 329 15.82 0.78 -11.83
C SER A 329 14.64 1.25 -12.71
N THR A 330 13.41 0.85 -12.39
CA THR A 330 12.21 1.21 -13.14
C THR A 330 11.43 2.37 -12.54
N TYR A 331 11.80 2.79 -11.33
CA TYR A 331 11.20 3.93 -10.66
C TYR A 331 11.40 5.25 -11.41
N LYS A 332 10.36 6.11 -11.45
CA LYS A 332 10.32 7.35 -12.26
C LYS A 332 10.36 8.65 -11.46
N GLY A 333 10.43 8.58 -10.13
CA GLY A 333 10.41 9.74 -9.24
C GLY A 333 9.12 9.86 -8.42
N LEU A 334 9.14 10.81 -7.49
CA LEU A 334 8.04 11.16 -6.58
C LEU A 334 7.44 12.48 -7.06
N ASP A 335 6.15 12.49 -7.38
CA ASP A 335 5.47 13.70 -7.88
C ASP A 335 4.16 13.93 -7.15
N THR A 336 4.13 14.96 -6.32
CA THR A 336 2.93 15.48 -5.65
C THR A 336 2.61 16.89 -6.13
N SER A 337 3.16 17.31 -7.28
CA SER A 337 2.91 18.65 -7.82
C SER A 337 1.45 18.86 -8.22
N SER A 338 1.04 20.13 -8.28
CA SER A 338 -0.33 20.50 -8.66
C SER A 338 -0.37 21.66 -9.64
N THR A 339 -1.28 21.57 -10.61
CA THR A 339 -1.58 22.64 -11.56
C THR A 339 -2.90 23.36 -11.28
N THR A 340 -3.67 22.87 -10.30
CA THR A 340 -5.01 23.36 -9.98
C THR A 340 -5.15 23.86 -8.55
N GLY A 341 -4.18 23.56 -7.67
CA GLY A 341 -4.16 24.00 -6.29
C GLY A 341 -2.74 23.95 -5.70
N ASN A 342 -2.63 23.70 -4.40
CA ASN A 342 -1.35 23.54 -3.74
C ASN A 342 -0.67 22.23 -4.15
N GLY A 343 0.66 22.21 -4.18
CA GLY A 343 1.44 20.99 -4.27
C GLY A 343 1.38 20.23 -2.94
N GLY A 344 1.38 18.91 -3.00
CA GLY A 344 1.35 18.04 -1.83
C GLY A 344 2.71 17.89 -1.20
N ASN A 345 2.76 17.65 0.10
CA ASN A 345 3.99 17.42 0.85
C ASN A 345 4.56 16.02 0.56
N VAL A 346 5.88 15.87 0.64
CA VAL A 346 6.54 14.56 0.60
C VAL A 346 7.31 14.35 1.88
N THR A 347 6.98 13.30 2.62
CA THR A 347 7.72 12.87 3.81
C THR A 347 8.24 11.45 3.65
N ILE A 348 9.54 11.25 3.79
CA ILE A 348 10.18 9.92 3.76
C ILE A 348 10.96 9.73 5.05
N VAL A 349 10.68 8.64 5.76
CA VAL A 349 11.35 8.27 7.01
C VAL A 349 11.89 6.86 6.90
N ALA A 350 13.21 6.70 7.02
CA ALA A 350 13.89 5.41 7.03
C ALA A 350 14.52 5.15 8.40
N GLY A 351 14.55 3.88 8.80
CA GLY A 351 15.15 3.44 10.05
C GLY A 351 14.29 3.78 11.26
N ALA A 352 12.98 3.92 11.13
CA ALA A 352 12.12 4.38 12.21
C ALA A 352 11.60 3.23 13.09
N ASN A 353 11.43 3.48 14.38
CA ASN A 353 10.52 2.70 15.21
C ASN A 353 9.17 3.42 15.28
N PHE A 354 8.08 2.73 14.97
CA PHE A 354 6.76 3.35 14.93
C PHE A 354 5.66 2.36 15.32
N THR A 355 4.54 2.90 15.77
CA THR A 355 3.33 2.16 16.14
C THR A 355 2.15 2.67 15.33
N GLY A 356 1.13 1.85 15.13
CA GLY A 356 -0.10 2.25 14.43
C GLY A 356 -0.47 1.26 13.33
N ASP A 357 -1.50 1.61 12.57
CA ASP A 357 -2.04 0.82 11.46
C ASP A 357 -2.53 1.77 10.35
N ALA A 358 -2.92 1.21 9.20
CA ALA A 358 -3.37 2.00 8.05
C ALA A 358 -4.65 2.81 8.32
N ILE A 359 -5.42 2.45 9.35
CA ILE A 359 -6.72 3.04 9.69
C ILE A 359 -6.54 4.23 10.63
N LYS A 360 -5.65 4.11 11.62
CA LYS A 360 -5.39 5.14 12.64
C LYS A 360 -4.25 6.08 12.27
N GLY A 361 -3.50 5.74 11.22
CA GLY A 361 -2.22 6.35 10.94
C GLY A 361 -1.11 5.76 11.80
N ILE A 362 0.09 6.32 11.67
CA ILE A 362 1.30 5.83 12.32
C ILE A 362 1.95 6.93 13.16
N THR A 363 2.59 6.53 14.26
CA THR A 363 3.37 7.42 15.12
C THR A 363 4.80 6.96 15.17
N VAL A 364 5.73 7.76 14.63
CA VAL A 364 7.17 7.51 14.74
C VAL A 364 7.64 7.90 16.13
N THR A 365 8.11 6.91 16.88
CA THR A 365 8.53 7.01 18.28
C THR A 365 10.03 7.23 18.44
N GLY A 366 10.81 7.05 17.37
CA GLY A 366 12.27 7.22 17.35
C GLY A 366 12.93 6.44 16.23
N GLY A 367 14.24 6.23 16.33
CA GLY A 367 14.99 5.34 15.45
C GLY A 367 14.86 3.87 15.84
N SER A 368 14.91 2.97 14.86
CA SER A 368 15.02 1.53 15.05
C SER A 368 16.46 1.16 15.45
N LEU A 369 16.65 -0.03 16.02
CA LEU A 369 17.98 -0.52 16.41
C LEU A 369 18.90 -0.74 15.21
N THR A 370 18.32 -1.08 14.06
CA THR A 370 19.06 -1.29 12.81
C THR A 370 19.37 0.03 12.13
N GLY A 371 18.50 1.04 12.30
CA GLY A 371 18.50 2.25 11.49
C GLY A 371 18.08 1.95 10.05
N GLY A 372 18.26 2.93 9.17
CA GLY A 372 17.89 2.79 7.77
C GLY A 372 18.42 3.93 6.92
N SER A 373 18.49 3.70 5.61
CA SER A 373 18.90 4.68 4.62
C SER A 373 17.75 5.03 3.69
N ILE A 374 17.73 6.26 3.20
CA ILE A 374 16.94 6.66 2.04
C ILE A 374 17.88 6.61 0.85
N ASN A 375 17.69 5.64 -0.03
CA ASN A 375 18.53 5.46 -1.21
C ASN A 375 17.67 5.48 -2.48
N LEU A 376 17.58 6.65 -3.10
CA LEU A 376 16.87 6.82 -4.36
C LEU A 376 17.79 6.55 -5.57
N ASN A 377 18.98 5.96 -5.37
CA ASN A 377 20.01 5.92 -6.40
C ASN A 377 19.88 4.90 -7.53
N ASN A 378 18.96 3.95 -7.43
CA ASN A 378 18.97 2.84 -8.37
C ASN A 378 18.22 3.13 -9.67
N ALA A 379 17.52 4.27 -9.77
CA ALA A 379 16.68 4.63 -10.91
C ALA A 379 17.28 5.76 -11.77
N PRO A 380 17.09 5.72 -13.11
CA PRO A 380 17.59 6.73 -14.05
C PRO A 380 16.83 8.07 -14.01
N ALA A 381 15.73 8.19 -13.27
CA ALA A 381 15.01 9.45 -13.10
C ALA A 381 14.40 9.52 -11.70
N THR A 382 15.12 10.09 -10.75
CA THR A 382 14.60 10.33 -9.40
C THR A 382 14.63 11.82 -9.10
N SER A 383 13.52 12.49 -9.38
CA SER A 383 13.22 13.80 -8.80
C SER A 383 12.13 13.64 -7.73
N ILE A 384 12.16 14.51 -6.74
CA ILE A 384 11.03 14.78 -5.84
C ILE A 384 10.42 16.10 -6.28
N ASN A 385 9.17 16.10 -6.72
CA ASN A 385 8.49 17.28 -7.21
C ASN A 385 7.23 17.55 -6.39
N THR A 386 7.25 18.62 -5.60
CA THR A 386 6.13 19.12 -4.80
C THR A 386 5.66 20.50 -5.27
N SER A 387 6.08 20.91 -6.48
CA SER A 387 5.81 22.25 -7.02
C SER A 387 4.33 22.55 -7.24
N SER A 388 4.00 23.83 -7.39
CA SER A 388 2.67 24.26 -7.79
C SER A 388 2.70 25.40 -8.80
N THR A 389 1.76 25.39 -9.75
CA THR A 389 1.50 26.53 -10.65
C THR A 389 0.25 27.33 -10.29
N ALA A 390 -0.53 26.87 -9.31
CA ALA A 390 -1.86 27.44 -8.97
C ALA A 390 -2.05 27.72 -7.47
N GLY A 391 -1.06 27.43 -6.63
CA GLY A 391 -1.10 27.64 -5.19
C GLY A 391 0.30 27.57 -4.57
N ASP A 392 0.36 27.29 -3.28
CA ASP A 392 1.62 27.04 -2.57
C ASP A 392 2.22 25.70 -2.99
N ALA A 393 3.55 25.60 -3.02
CA ALA A 393 4.22 24.30 -3.19
C ALA A 393 4.26 23.52 -1.86
N GLY A 394 4.25 22.20 -1.94
CA GLY A 394 4.38 21.32 -0.77
C GLY A 394 5.81 21.26 -0.27
N TYR A 395 6.02 20.92 1.00
CA TYR A 395 7.37 20.73 1.55
C TYR A 395 7.94 19.33 1.25
N VAL A 396 9.25 19.19 1.39
CA VAL A 396 9.94 17.89 1.34
C VAL A 396 10.68 17.65 2.65
N GLN A 397 10.39 16.54 3.32
CA GLN A 397 11.07 16.10 4.53
C GLN A 397 11.64 14.69 4.37
N LEU A 398 12.96 14.57 4.48
CA LEU A 398 13.68 13.31 4.40
C LEU A 398 14.41 13.04 5.72
N VAL A 399 14.11 11.91 6.36
CA VAL A 399 14.66 11.56 7.67
C VAL A 399 15.22 10.14 7.63
N ALA A 400 16.51 9.98 7.90
CA ALA A 400 17.15 8.67 8.00
C ALA A 400 17.77 8.49 9.39
N PHE A 401 17.24 7.56 10.18
CA PHE A 401 17.80 7.22 11.49
C PHE A 401 19.01 6.29 11.33
N ALA A 402 20.09 6.57 12.06
CA ALA A 402 21.21 5.64 12.19
C ALA A 402 20.92 4.54 13.21
N GLY A 403 21.57 3.40 13.02
CA GLY A 403 21.56 2.28 13.94
C GLY A 403 22.76 1.38 13.71
N SER A 404 22.58 0.08 13.95
CA SER A 404 23.66 -0.91 13.87
C SER A 404 24.01 -1.36 12.45
N ALA A 405 23.14 -1.15 11.45
CA ALA A 405 23.44 -1.54 10.07
C ALA A 405 24.44 -0.59 9.41
N ALA A 406 25.31 -1.15 8.57
CA ALA A 406 26.20 -0.38 7.71
C ALA A 406 25.40 0.57 6.82
N SER A 407 25.92 1.79 6.63
CA SER A 407 25.28 2.86 5.85
C SER A 407 23.90 3.30 6.35
N SER A 408 23.46 2.87 7.53
CA SER A 408 22.25 3.41 8.15
C SER A 408 22.40 4.89 8.49
N GLY A 409 21.28 5.61 8.51
CA GLY A 409 21.24 7.05 8.72
C GLY A 409 21.71 7.88 7.53
N THR A 410 21.78 7.31 6.32
CA THR A 410 22.19 8.04 5.11
C THR A 410 21.00 8.44 4.24
N VAL A 411 21.13 9.57 3.55
CA VAL A 411 20.20 10.00 2.50
C VAL A 411 20.98 10.19 1.21
N ASN A 412 20.58 9.47 0.17
CA ASN A 412 21.25 9.44 -1.12
C ASN A 412 20.20 9.63 -2.22
N ILE A 413 20.35 10.70 -3.00
CA ILE A 413 19.49 11.05 -4.12
C ILE A 413 20.41 11.31 -5.30
N PRO A 414 20.45 10.47 -6.35
CA PRO A 414 21.31 10.77 -7.47
C PRO A 414 20.57 11.74 -8.40
N ASN A 415 21.33 12.30 -9.33
CA ASN A 415 20.82 12.70 -10.61
C ASN A 415 21.29 11.67 -11.62
N ASP A 416 20.49 11.45 -12.65
CA ASP A 416 21.06 10.98 -13.89
C ASP A 416 21.86 12.14 -14.50
N GLN A 417 23.18 12.06 -14.37
CA GLN A 417 24.14 12.98 -14.98
C GLN A 417 23.98 13.09 -16.52
N LYS A 418 23.19 12.21 -17.15
CA LYS A 418 22.89 12.28 -18.59
C LYS A 418 21.88 13.36 -18.97
N LEU A 419 21.12 13.90 -18.03
CA LEU A 419 20.26 15.04 -18.28
C LEU A 419 21.06 16.31 -17.94
N SER A 420 21.08 17.29 -18.85
CA SER A 420 22.00 18.42 -18.73
C SER A 420 21.77 19.28 -17.47
N PHE A 421 20.59 19.25 -16.84
CA PHE A 421 20.28 19.95 -15.57
C PHE A 421 19.02 19.39 -14.85
N PRO A 422 18.98 18.14 -14.33
CA PRO A 422 17.81 17.66 -13.60
C PRO A 422 17.78 18.23 -12.18
N VAL A 423 16.63 18.79 -11.82
CA VAL A 423 16.30 19.16 -10.44
C VAL A 423 16.08 17.88 -9.64
N ALA A 424 16.85 17.68 -8.57
CA ALA A 424 16.69 16.53 -7.69
C ALA A 424 15.47 16.71 -6.76
N ILE A 425 15.29 17.92 -6.23
CA ILE A 425 14.13 18.28 -5.40
C ILE A 425 13.57 19.64 -5.83
N ASN A 426 12.32 19.65 -6.29
CA ASN A 426 11.60 20.84 -6.72
C ASN A 426 10.38 21.09 -5.82
N ALA A 427 10.48 22.08 -4.94
CA ALA A 427 9.42 22.58 -4.07
C ALA A 427 9.08 24.05 -4.39
N THR A 428 9.08 24.42 -5.66
CA THR A 428 8.81 25.81 -6.09
C THR A 428 7.34 26.07 -6.40
N SER A 429 6.86 27.26 -6.07
CA SER A 429 5.59 27.79 -6.57
C SER A 429 5.87 28.79 -7.67
N THR A 430 5.18 28.67 -8.80
CA THR A 430 5.14 29.71 -9.84
C THR A 430 3.87 30.56 -9.76
N PHE A 431 2.96 30.25 -8.84
CA PHE A 431 1.73 31.01 -8.64
C PHE A 431 2.05 32.38 -8.04
N ALA A 432 1.42 33.43 -8.56
CA ALA A 432 1.60 34.79 -8.04
C ALA A 432 1.09 34.87 -6.59
N GLY A 433 2.00 35.05 -5.64
CA GLY A 433 1.71 35.04 -4.21
C GLY A 433 1.73 33.65 -3.56
N GLY A 434 1.97 32.57 -4.32
CA GLY A 434 2.19 31.25 -3.76
C GLY A 434 3.59 31.11 -3.18
N ASN A 435 3.70 30.42 -2.05
CA ASN A 435 4.94 30.19 -1.33
C ASN A 435 5.66 28.95 -1.86
N ASN A 436 6.98 29.00 -1.88
CA ASN A 436 7.79 27.80 -2.11
C ASN A 436 7.76 26.92 -0.85
N GLY A 437 7.70 25.60 -1.05
CA GLY A 437 7.76 24.62 0.02
C GLY A 437 9.17 24.49 0.57
N ALA A 438 9.29 24.26 1.87
CA ALA A 438 10.59 24.07 2.52
C ALA A 438 11.17 22.68 2.23
N ILE A 439 12.50 22.55 2.23
CA ILE A 439 13.21 21.28 2.08
C ILE A 439 13.99 21.03 3.37
N SER A 440 13.76 19.89 4.01
CA SER A 440 14.45 19.45 5.23
C SER A 440 14.99 18.04 5.07
N VAL A 441 16.31 17.88 5.18
CA VAL A 441 16.99 16.58 5.13
C VAL A 441 17.78 16.38 6.41
N ILE A 442 17.41 15.35 7.18
CA ILE A 442 18.03 15.00 8.46
C ILE A 442 18.55 13.56 8.38
N ALA A 443 19.85 13.39 8.50
CA ALA A 443 20.53 12.11 8.36
C ALA A 443 21.33 11.77 9.63
N GLY A 444 21.06 10.63 10.25
CA GLY A 444 21.75 10.17 11.46
C GLY A 444 23.11 9.54 11.24
N GLY A 445 23.55 9.39 9.98
CA GLY A 445 24.59 8.45 9.57
C GLY A 445 25.92 8.61 10.29
N ILE A 446 26.41 7.48 10.80
CA ILE A 446 27.69 7.28 11.48
C ILE A 446 28.57 6.46 10.52
N ASP A 447 29.10 7.06 9.44
CA ASP A 447 30.19 6.40 8.72
C ASP A 447 31.45 7.25 8.82
N ALA A 448 32.19 7.03 9.90
CA ALA A 448 33.49 7.62 10.13
C ALA A 448 34.51 7.25 9.05
N THR A 449 34.24 6.23 8.23
CA THR A 449 35.23 5.60 7.34
C THR A 449 34.98 5.78 5.84
N SER A 450 33.75 6.01 5.36
CA SER A 450 33.56 6.03 3.88
C SER A 450 32.34 6.75 3.28
N GLY A 451 31.38 7.28 4.03
CA GLY A 451 30.11 7.74 3.43
C GLY A 451 29.70 9.17 3.78
N ALA A 452 29.21 9.91 2.80
CA ALA A 452 28.43 11.11 3.06
C ALA A 452 27.13 10.73 3.79
N GLY A 453 26.82 11.42 4.88
CA GLY A 453 25.54 11.24 5.58
C GLY A 453 24.38 11.71 4.71
N ILE A 454 24.57 12.82 4.00
CA ILE A 454 23.67 13.32 2.96
C ILE A 454 24.46 13.42 1.66
N ASN A 455 23.98 12.77 0.61
CA ASN A 455 24.49 12.87 -0.75
C ASN A 455 23.35 13.22 -1.70
N ILE A 456 23.34 14.45 -2.20
CA ILE A 456 22.32 14.92 -3.15
C ILE A 456 23.02 15.34 -4.43
N ASN A 457 22.72 14.65 -5.52
CA ASN A 457 23.26 14.95 -6.83
C ASN A 457 22.11 15.52 -7.67
N GLY A 458 22.16 16.80 -8.05
CA GLY A 458 21.11 17.55 -8.74
C GLY A 458 20.67 18.80 -7.98
N ASP A 459 19.84 19.63 -8.62
CA ASP A 459 19.45 20.92 -8.04
C ASP A 459 18.44 20.77 -6.90
N LEU A 460 18.54 21.65 -5.92
CA LEU A 460 17.54 21.86 -4.87
C LEU A 460 16.85 23.20 -5.12
N GLN A 461 15.52 23.21 -5.22
CA GLN A 461 14.75 24.43 -5.42
C GLN A 461 13.59 24.48 -4.43
N GLY A 462 13.51 25.51 -3.58
CA GLY A 462 12.45 25.58 -2.57
C GLY A 462 12.39 26.92 -1.82
N GLY A 463 11.65 26.89 -0.70
CA GLY A 463 11.56 27.96 0.27
C GLY A 463 12.81 28.00 1.13
N ALA A 464 12.68 27.66 2.42
CA ALA A 464 13.83 27.41 3.27
C ALA A 464 14.45 26.03 2.96
N ILE A 465 15.78 25.91 3.00
CA ILE A 465 16.49 24.65 2.76
C ILE A 465 17.36 24.33 3.97
N THR A 466 17.12 23.19 4.60
CA THR A 466 17.87 22.73 5.77
C THR A 466 18.44 21.33 5.52
N LEU A 467 19.76 21.21 5.56
CA LEU A 467 20.48 19.94 5.43
C LEU A 467 21.28 19.71 6.70
N GLY A 468 21.14 18.54 7.33
CA GLY A 468 21.78 18.29 8.62
C GLY A 468 22.13 16.84 8.89
N THR A 469 23.37 16.58 9.31
CA THR A 469 23.77 15.26 9.82
C THR A 469 23.69 15.23 11.36
N TYR A 470 22.53 14.83 11.87
CA TYR A 470 22.19 14.81 13.29
C TYR A 470 21.44 13.54 13.64
N THR A 471 21.45 13.15 14.92
CA THR A 471 20.42 12.22 15.41
C THR A 471 19.06 12.85 15.18
N PRO A 472 18.16 12.26 14.37
CA PRO A 472 16.81 12.79 14.25
C PRO A 472 16.08 12.57 15.59
N ASN A 473 15.42 13.60 16.09
CA ASN A 473 14.55 13.48 17.26
C ASN A 473 13.11 13.70 16.80
N ALA A 474 12.27 12.69 16.97
CA ALA A 474 10.83 12.89 16.91
C ALA A 474 10.43 13.89 18.02
N ILE A 475 9.53 14.82 17.72
CA ILE A 475 9.02 15.77 18.71
C ILE A 475 8.43 15.05 19.92
N SER A 476 8.35 15.72 21.07
CA SER A 476 7.75 15.16 22.29
C SER A 476 6.31 14.70 22.03
N GLY A 477 6.09 13.37 21.95
CA GLY A 477 4.81 12.76 21.55
C GLY A 477 4.88 11.90 20.28
N GLY A 478 6.00 11.95 19.55
CA GLY A 478 6.21 11.24 18.28
C GLY A 478 5.79 12.08 17.07
N ALA A 479 6.32 11.74 15.89
CA ALA A 479 5.80 12.28 14.63
C ALA A 479 4.56 11.47 14.24
N VAL A 480 3.38 12.08 14.41
CA VAL A 480 2.09 11.45 14.09
C VAL A 480 1.74 11.77 12.64
N PHE A 481 1.53 10.73 11.86
CA PHE A 481 0.94 10.81 10.53
C PHE A 481 -0.50 10.33 10.66
N SER A 482 -1.46 11.16 10.24
CA SER A 482 -2.87 10.79 10.23
C SER A 482 -3.10 9.59 9.30
N ALA A 483 -4.31 9.05 9.32
CA ALA A 483 -4.75 8.12 8.28
C ALA A 483 -4.45 8.71 6.90
N SER A 484 -4.82 9.98 6.66
CA SER A 484 -4.54 10.74 5.44
C SER A 484 -3.06 11.06 5.18
N GLY A 485 -2.08 10.36 5.78
CA GLY A 485 -0.66 10.57 5.52
C GLY A 485 -0.08 11.93 5.94
N THR A 486 -0.91 12.92 6.30
CA THR A 486 -0.48 14.26 6.69
C THR A 486 0.22 14.22 8.04
N ALA A 487 1.42 14.80 8.11
CA ALA A 487 2.13 14.95 9.37
C ALA A 487 1.41 15.98 10.26
N ALA A 488 1.01 15.59 11.47
CA ALA A 488 0.24 16.44 12.39
C ALA A 488 0.98 17.74 12.78
N SER A 489 2.31 17.76 12.68
CA SER A 489 3.17 18.93 12.95
C SER A 489 3.87 19.48 11.69
N GLY A 490 3.45 19.04 10.49
CA GLY A 490 4.06 19.43 9.22
C GLY A 490 5.56 19.13 9.16
N ILE A 491 6.33 20.00 8.51
CA ILE A 491 7.79 19.88 8.38
C ILE A 491 8.54 19.86 9.72
N ASN A 492 7.93 20.28 10.82
CA ASN A 492 8.56 20.29 12.15
C ASN A 492 8.34 18.99 12.93
N SER A 493 7.81 17.95 12.30
CA SER A 493 7.59 16.64 12.94
C SER A 493 8.89 15.98 13.41
N PHE A 494 10.03 16.35 12.82
CA PHE A 494 11.36 15.94 13.24
C PHE A 494 12.24 17.15 13.47
N SER A 495 13.01 17.12 14.57
CA SER A 495 13.98 18.14 14.91
C SER A 495 15.40 17.57 14.85
N GLN A 496 16.35 18.47 14.59
CA GLN A 496 17.77 18.15 14.70
C GLN A 496 18.13 18.08 16.19
N SER A 497 18.76 16.99 16.62
CA SER A 497 19.43 16.95 17.92
C SER A 497 20.48 18.06 18.03
N THR A 498 20.78 18.54 19.23
CA THR A 498 21.91 19.44 19.48
C THR A 498 23.26 18.76 19.23
N THR A 499 23.29 17.42 19.23
CA THR A 499 24.51 16.64 19.02
C THR A 499 24.68 16.34 17.53
N LYS A 500 25.70 16.93 16.92
CA LYS A 500 26.14 16.62 15.55
C LYS A 500 26.75 15.23 15.51
N ILE A 501 26.41 14.44 14.49
CA ILE A 501 27.04 13.14 14.22
C ILE A 501 28.05 13.33 13.09
N ALA A 502 29.20 12.65 13.15
CA ALA A 502 30.28 12.72 12.16
C ALA A 502 29.90 12.17 10.77
N GLY A 503 28.95 12.81 10.09
CA GLY A 503 28.59 12.58 8.70
C GLY A 503 28.87 13.82 7.86
N ASP A 504 29.13 13.59 6.56
CA ASP A 504 29.29 14.69 5.60
C ASP A 504 27.96 15.08 4.98
N VAL A 505 27.88 16.34 4.55
CA VAL A 505 26.87 16.80 3.59
C VAL A 505 27.59 17.04 2.27
N LEU A 506 27.40 16.11 1.34
CA LEU A 506 27.84 16.20 -0.03
C LEU A 506 26.65 16.60 -0.90
N PHE A 507 26.80 17.67 -1.65
CA PHE A 507 25.84 18.01 -2.69
C PHE A 507 26.53 18.45 -3.97
N ASN A 508 25.97 18.00 -5.10
CA ASN A 508 26.49 18.22 -6.43
C ASN A 508 25.36 18.72 -7.33
N GLY A 509 25.09 20.02 -7.22
CA GLY A 509 24.02 20.73 -7.93
C GLY A 509 23.82 22.12 -7.36
N ASN A 510 23.03 22.96 -8.04
CA ASN A 510 22.71 24.30 -7.57
C ASN A 510 21.66 24.25 -6.45
N THR A 511 21.69 25.24 -5.57
CA THR A 511 20.71 25.38 -4.48
C THR A 511 20.03 26.73 -4.62
N TYR A 512 18.73 26.72 -4.93
CA TYR A 512 17.91 27.92 -5.08
C TYR A 512 16.88 27.96 -3.95
N ALA A 513 17.00 28.95 -3.07
CA ALA A 513 16.11 29.13 -1.95
C ALA A 513 15.52 30.54 -1.97
N THR A 514 14.22 30.65 -1.69
CA THR A 514 13.58 31.94 -1.37
C THR A 514 13.53 32.22 0.13
N GLY A 515 13.88 31.23 0.95
CA GLY A 515 14.11 31.35 2.39
C GLY A 515 15.54 31.01 2.79
N ASP A 516 15.79 30.95 4.10
CA ASP A 516 17.13 30.69 4.64
C ASP A 516 17.65 29.30 4.25
N ILE A 517 18.97 29.23 4.06
CA ILE A 517 19.70 28.01 3.76
C ILE A 517 20.57 27.66 4.97
N ASN A 518 20.34 26.50 5.56
CA ASN A 518 21.04 26.01 6.74
C ASN A 518 21.66 24.65 6.46
N ILE A 519 22.98 24.60 6.29
CA ILE A 519 23.74 23.37 6.09
C ILE A 519 24.55 23.09 7.35
N ASN A 520 24.36 21.91 7.93
CA ASN A 520 25.05 21.50 9.15
C ASN A 520 25.60 20.08 9.01
N ALA A 521 26.86 19.99 8.59
CA ALA A 521 27.60 18.75 8.59
C ALA A 521 28.29 18.53 9.94
N GLY A 522 28.31 17.29 10.43
CA GLY A 522 29.09 16.96 11.61
C GLY A 522 30.55 16.66 11.29
N ARG A 523 30.88 16.35 10.04
CA ARG A 523 32.27 16.29 9.55
C ARG A 523 32.50 17.31 8.44
N ASP A 524 32.25 16.99 7.16
CA ASP A 524 32.52 17.92 6.06
C ASP A 524 31.25 18.42 5.37
N ALA A 525 31.23 19.68 4.96
CA ALA A 525 30.23 20.22 4.05
C ALA A 525 30.90 20.55 2.72
N SER A 526 30.60 19.76 1.68
CA SER A 526 31.23 19.90 0.36
C SER A 526 30.20 20.13 -0.74
N ASN A 527 30.42 21.21 -1.50
CA ASN A 527 29.74 21.56 -2.73
C ASN A 527 30.79 21.71 -3.84
N PHE A 528 30.81 20.76 -4.77
CA PHE A 528 31.73 20.82 -5.90
C PHE A 528 31.09 21.59 -7.06
N GLY A 529 31.23 22.92 -7.06
CA GLY A 529 31.11 23.71 -8.31
C GLY A 529 29.79 24.40 -8.61
N PHE A 530 28.90 24.62 -7.64
CA PHE A 530 27.56 25.15 -7.94
C PHE A 530 27.13 26.32 -7.06
N GLN A 531 26.11 27.03 -7.55
CA GLN A 531 25.68 28.34 -7.09
C GLN A 531 24.58 28.19 -6.03
N ILE A 532 24.79 28.81 -4.87
CA ILE A 532 23.75 28.96 -3.85
C ILE A 532 23.07 30.31 -4.09
N TYR A 533 21.78 30.34 -4.39
CA TYR A 533 21.01 31.56 -4.63
C TYR A 533 19.97 31.76 -3.55
N GLY A 534 20.15 32.82 -2.76
CA GLY A 534 19.10 33.42 -1.95
C GLY A 534 18.39 34.51 -2.71
N LEU A 535 17.30 34.21 -3.42
CA LEU A 535 16.50 35.22 -4.10
C LEU A 535 15.31 35.61 -3.24
N GLY A 536 15.21 36.88 -2.87
CA GLY A 536 13.95 37.39 -2.29
C GLY A 536 12.79 37.16 -3.28
N PRO A 537 11.61 36.69 -2.84
CA PRO A 537 10.43 36.60 -3.70
C PRO A 537 10.17 37.92 -4.42
N VAL A 538 9.69 37.90 -5.66
CA VAL A 538 9.23 39.13 -6.33
C VAL A 538 7.90 39.51 -5.68
N PRO A 539 7.81 40.58 -4.90
CA PRO A 539 6.60 40.88 -4.16
C PRO A 539 5.50 41.41 -5.09
N SER A 540 4.25 41.23 -4.68
CA SER A 540 3.11 42.03 -5.16
C SER A 540 3.12 43.47 -4.59
N GLY A 541 4.17 43.84 -3.85
CA GLY A 541 4.39 45.15 -3.24
C GLY A 541 5.53 45.92 -3.91
N LEU A 542 5.66 47.20 -3.54
CA LEU A 542 6.68 48.08 -4.11
C LEU A 542 8.08 47.69 -3.64
N ASP A 543 8.29 47.46 -2.34
CA ASP A 543 9.63 47.19 -1.79
C ASP A 543 10.12 45.77 -2.10
N GLY A 544 11.39 45.65 -2.49
CA GLY A 544 12.10 44.39 -2.70
C GLY A 544 12.41 43.67 -1.39
N ILE A 545 12.50 42.34 -1.46
CA ILE A 545 12.69 41.48 -0.28
C ILE A 545 14.18 41.30 0.00
N ASN A 546 14.58 41.23 1.27
CA ASN A 546 15.96 40.94 1.63
C ASN A 546 16.41 39.57 1.07
N GLY A 547 17.69 39.46 0.73
CA GLY A 547 18.32 38.20 0.36
C GLY A 547 18.29 37.22 1.52
N THR A 548 18.35 35.93 1.20
CA THR A 548 18.24 34.88 2.21
C THR A 548 19.52 34.73 3.02
N ASN A 549 19.41 34.33 4.29
CA ASN A 549 20.60 34.01 5.06
C ASN A 549 21.10 32.62 4.68
N ILE A 550 22.42 32.50 4.51
CA ILE A 550 23.11 31.26 4.19
C ILE A 550 24.04 30.94 5.35
N THR A 551 23.75 29.86 6.07
CA THR A 551 24.55 29.37 7.20
C THR A 551 25.08 27.99 6.87
N ILE A 552 26.41 27.82 6.88
CA ILE A 552 27.09 26.56 6.60
C ILE A 552 28.02 26.26 7.75
N ASN A 553 27.75 25.18 8.48
CA ASN A 553 28.56 24.74 9.60
C ASN A 553 29.05 23.30 9.36
N ALA A 554 30.36 23.08 9.39
CA ALA A 554 30.96 21.76 9.33
C ALA A 554 31.87 21.52 10.54
N GLY A 555 31.87 20.30 11.08
CA GLY A 555 32.74 19.92 12.19
C GLY A 555 34.23 19.88 11.83
N ARG A 556 34.55 19.74 10.54
CA ARG A 556 35.93 19.69 10.02
C ARG A 556 36.10 20.65 8.86
N ASP A 557 35.74 20.28 7.63
CA ASP A 557 36.01 21.12 6.46
C ASP A 557 34.73 21.65 5.80
N VAL A 558 34.81 22.87 5.28
CA VAL A 558 33.83 23.42 4.35
C VAL A 558 34.52 23.62 3.01
N SER A 559 33.97 23.06 1.93
CA SER A 559 34.46 23.25 0.56
C SER A 559 33.33 23.71 -0.34
N LEU A 560 33.40 24.93 -0.88
CA LEU A 560 32.28 25.54 -1.62
C LEU A 560 32.68 26.09 -2.99
N GLY A 561 31.70 26.08 -3.90
CA GLY A 561 31.71 26.84 -5.15
C GLY A 561 31.33 28.31 -4.94
N ASN A 562 30.43 28.84 -5.77
CA ASN A 562 29.96 30.22 -5.65
C ASN A 562 28.78 30.33 -4.68
N VAL A 563 28.75 31.38 -3.87
CA VAL A 563 27.67 31.64 -2.89
C VAL A 563 27.07 33.01 -3.15
N PHE A 564 25.76 33.09 -3.37
CA PHE A 564 25.02 34.31 -3.66
C PHE A 564 23.88 34.52 -2.66
N SER A 565 23.85 35.67 -2.00
CA SER A 565 22.69 36.14 -1.24
C SER A 565 22.28 37.51 -1.76
N ILE A 566 21.22 37.55 -2.56
CA ILE A 566 20.84 38.71 -3.36
C ILE A 566 19.46 39.21 -2.93
N GLY A 567 19.39 40.47 -2.50
CA GLY A 567 18.11 41.14 -2.27
C GLY A 567 17.32 41.32 -3.55
N GLY A 568 16.00 41.12 -3.49
CA GLY A 568 15.08 41.41 -4.58
C GLY A 568 15.07 42.91 -4.90
N GLY A 569 14.92 43.25 -6.19
CA GLY A 569 14.74 44.64 -6.61
C GLY A 569 13.39 45.19 -6.14
N GLY A 570 13.34 46.49 -5.86
CA GLY A 570 12.07 47.20 -5.67
C GLY A 570 11.35 47.36 -7.00
N THR A 571 10.02 47.24 -7.01
CA THR A 571 9.23 47.49 -8.21
C THR A 571 9.03 49.00 -8.39
N GLY A 572 9.25 49.48 -9.60
CA GLY A 572 8.96 50.87 -9.96
C GLY A 572 7.46 51.05 -10.08
N SER A 573 6.87 51.98 -9.32
CA SER A 573 5.49 52.36 -9.55
C SER A 573 5.44 53.27 -10.78
N GLY A 574 4.98 52.72 -11.91
CA GLY A 574 4.64 53.51 -13.10
C GLY A 574 3.35 54.34 -12.93
N SER A 575 2.84 54.50 -11.70
CA SER A 575 1.62 55.26 -11.45
C SER A 575 1.87 56.75 -11.68
N PHE A 576 1.05 57.34 -12.55
CA PHE A 576 0.98 58.78 -12.81
C PHE A 576 0.64 59.63 -11.56
N LEU A 577 0.29 59.00 -10.43
CA LEU A 577 -0.06 59.68 -9.18
C LEU A 577 1.13 59.93 -8.24
N GLY A 578 2.38 59.83 -8.71
CA GLY A 578 3.55 60.29 -7.96
C GLY A 578 3.91 59.44 -6.73
N THR A 579 3.55 58.15 -6.71
CA THR A 579 4.01 57.25 -5.64
C THR A 579 5.48 56.94 -5.81
N ASP A 580 6.26 57.08 -4.73
CA ASP A 580 7.65 56.61 -4.67
C ASP A 580 7.74 55.16 -5.14
N GLY A 581 8.73 54.85 -5.98
CA GLY A 581 9.06 53.48 -6.32
C GLY A 581 9.57 52.75 -5.08
N GLY A 582 9.44 51.43 -5.06
CA GLY A 582 9.81 50.68 -3.86
C GLY A 582 11.31 50.59 -3.65
N LYS A 583 11.70 50.49 -2.40
CA LYS A 583 13.10 50.28 -1.97
C LYS A 583 13.57 48.92 -2.45
N GLY A 584 14.85 48.80 -2.79
CA GLY A 584 15.45 47.49 -3.01
C GLY A 584 15.61 46.73 -1.69
N GLY A 585 15.56 45.41 -1.73
CA GLY A 585 15.87 44.57 -0.58
C GLY A 585 17.36 44.55 -0.28
N ASN A 586 17.76 44.40 0.98
CA ASN A 586 19.17 44.22 1.35
C ASN A 586 19.67 42.85 0.89
N GLY A 587 20.99 42.65 0.76
CA GLY A 587 21.55 41.29 0.70
C GLY A 587 21.33 40.57 2.03
N GLY A 588 21.34 39.23 2.02
CA GLY A 588 21.30 38.43 3.25
C GLY A 588 22.69 38.20 3.85
N ASN A 589 22.76 37.46 4.95
CA ASN A 589 24.04 37.14 5.58
C ASN A 589 24.60 35.81 5.09
N VAL A 590 25.92 35.72 4.88
CA VAL A 590 26.62 34.45 4.61
C VAL A 590 27.54 34.14 5.77
N THR A 591 27.26 33.04 6.49
CA THR A 591 28.06 32.55 7.62
C THR A 591 28.63 31.18 7.29
N ILE A 592 29.95 31.06 7.34
CA ILE A 592 30.67 29.81 7.11
C ILE A 592 31.51 29.49 8.35
N THR A 593 31.25 28.33 8.96
CA THR A 593 31.99 27.83 10.10
C THR A 593 32.57 26.46 9.76
N ALA A 594 33.89 26.34 9.82
CA ALA A 594 34.61 25.07 9.68
C ALA A 594 35.43 24.82 10.95
N GLY A 595 35.48 23.57 11.42
CA GLY A 595 36.34 23.19 12.56
C GLY A 595 37.83 23.17 12.22
N ARG A 596 38.18 23.07 10.93
CA ARG A 596 39.54 23.03 10.42
C ARG A 596 39.72 23.99 9.24
N ASP A 597 39.24 23.62 8.05
CA ASP A 597 39.49 24.37 6.81
C ASP A 597 38.19 24.86 6.16
N ALA A 598 38.16 26.13 5.75
CA ALA A 598 37.11 26.67 4.87
C ALA A 598 37.72 27.00 3.51
N ASN A 599 37.55 26.10 2.54
CA ASN A 599 38.03 26.25 1.17
C ASN A 599 36.91 26.80 0.27
N LEU A 600 37.14 27.99 -0.30
CA LEU A 600 36.25 28.61 -1.27
C LEU A 600 36.92 28.59 -2.64
N VAL A 601 36.42 27.76 -3.54
CA VAL A 601 36.92 27.67 -4.94
C VAL A 601 36.27 28.73 -5.82
N GLY A 602 35.12 29.27 -5.39
CA GLY A 602 34.38 30.34 -6.07
C GLY A 602 34.51 31.71 -5.38
N PHE A 603 33.44 32.50 -5.45
CA PHE A 603 33.30 33.77 -4.73
C PHE A 603 32.02 33.82 -3.90
N ILE A 604 32.02 34.69 -2.88
CA ILE A 604 30.81 35.05 -2.12
C ILE A 604 30.33 36.40 -2.62
N ASN A 605 29.08 36.48 -3.08
CA ASN A 605 28.43 37.71 -3.49
C ASN A 605 27.21 37.97 -2.59
N VAL A 606 27.27 39.03 -1.81
CA VAL A 606 26.15 39.56 -1.03
C VAL A 606 25.82 40.93 -1.57
N SER A 607 24.64 41.08 -2.19
CA SER A 607 24.23 42.34 -2.81
C SER A 607 22.78 42.65 -2.52
N GLY A 608 22.47 43.92 -2.28
CA GLY A 608 21.08 44.38 -2.28
C GLY A 608 20.50 44.44 -3.68
N GLY A 609 19.17 44.44 -3.78
CA GLY A 609 18.44 44.74 -5.00
C GLY A 609 18.46 46.23 -5.30
N GLY A 610 18.38 46.60 -6.58
CA GLY A 610 18.18 48.00 -6.97
C GLY A 610 16.81 48.50 -6.52
N GLY A 611 16.71 49.76 -6.08
CA GLY A 611 15.41 50.40 -5.84
C GLY A 611 14.66 50.62 -7.16
N GLY A 612 13.35 50.46 -7.15
CA GLY A 612 12.50 50.85 -8.27
C GLY A 612 12.52 52.37 -8.37
N GLY A 613 13.04 52.93 -9.47
CA GLY A 613 12.92 54.37 -9.69
C GLY A 613 11.45 54.78 -9.72
N GLY A 614 11.04 55.74 -8.90
CA GLY A 614 9.70 56.33 -8.99
C GLY A 614 9.54 57.08 -10.32
N ALA A 615 8.34 57.04 -10.91
CA ALA A 615 8.03 57.89 -12.06
C ALA A 615 8.11 59.37 -11.61
N GLY A 616 9.12 60.10 -12.09
CA GLY A 616 9.21 61.54 -11.86
C GLY A 616 7.98 62.22 -12.48
N GLY A 617 7.06 62.69 -11.65
CA GLY A 617 5.86 63.40 -12.12
C GLY A 617 6.27 64.68 -12.84
N SER A 618 5.96 64.77 -14.13
CA SER A 618 5.87 66.07 -14.80
C SER A 618 4.55 66.72 -14.34
N GLU A 619 4.62 67.59 -13.35
CA GLU A 619 3.51 68.42 -12.93
C GLU A 619 3.24 69.47 -14.02
N THR A 620 2.31 69.20 -14.94
CA THR A 620 1.78 70.24 -15.83
C THR A 620 0.62 70.93 -15.11
N GLN A 621 0.91 71.95 -14.31
CA GLN A 621 -0.13 72.88 -13.86
C GLN A 621 -0.62 73.68 -15.07
N ALA A 622 -1.94 73.67 -15.31
CA ALA A 622 -2.61 74.52 -16.30
C ALA A 622 -3.04 75.84 -15.67
#